data_AF-A0A964ESY5-F1
#
_entry.id   AF-A0A964ESY5-F1
#
_cell.length_a   1.000
_cell.length_b   1.000
_cell.length_c   1.000
_cell.angle_alpha   90.00
_cell.angle_beta   90.00
_cell.angle_gamma   90.00
#
_symmetry.space_group_name_H-M   'P 1'
#
loop_
_entity.id
_entity.type
_entity.pdbx_description
1 polymer ?
#
loop_
_entity_poly.entity_id
_entity_poly.type
_entity_poly.pdbx_seq_one_letter_code
_entity_poly.pdbx_strand_id
1 'polypeptide(L)'
;MLARLGFAAAALSLLAACDMTPSYVENVDIDDAYAMGQFKTVCVGVKMKDDEIRRYAAQKLADVEDPIARECVCAAIYDAEAGKWDDAILNGLKGSERDDMVSCVLPALDNPATEDRIELLVALIATRAPVIDDKLATVATNSTEDEEVRARAVSAFSGKADGARIDMLVKLLSSDSSEVVRAAAASALVGQKDDAVVAAIMTAAKEDASGQVRAAAMDVVRRLGGAEVDAMLCAAMIDDPDPQVRSAAVRAFKGAKDEDKVACLRKKAFTEEPDGGVRGTLLDTLKGTRAAYPILCDAIPFFMKTYITDKTPTEVPGTDIAAAQNDRDWDNSYACFQNALRSRGAWSCRGQQYVANWFREVGGQTYVPRCAGDEGAGEVIFE
;
A
#
# COMPACT_ATOMS: atom_id res chain seq x y z
N MET A 1 96.41 -17.53 2.40
CA MET A 1 96.36 -18.68 1.48
C MET A 1 94.95 -19.25 1.55
N LEU A 2 94.15 -19.08 0.48
CA LEU A 2 93.01 -19.91 0.00
C LEU A 2 91.94 -20.40 1.02
N ALA A 3 90.62 -20.41 0.80
CA ALA A 3 89.71 -20.04 -0.26
C ALA A 3 88.26 -20.22 0.31
N ARG A 4 87.37 -19.25 0.08
CA ARG A 4 86.10 -19.34 -0.69
C ARG A 4 85.01 -20.36 -0.27
N LEU A 5 83.84 -19.75 0.02
CA LEU A 5 82.49 -20.03 -0.51
C LEU A 5 81.76 -21.34 -0.17
N GLY A 6 80.56 -21.18 0.39
CA GLY A 6 79.50 -22.18 0.41
C GLY A 6 78.19 -21.60 0.96
N PHE A 7 77.42 -20.93 0.10
CA PHE A 7 76.04 -20.50 0.35
C PHE A 7 75.15 -21.72 0.69
N ALA A 8 74.34 -21.61 1.73
CA ALA A 8 73.16 -22.46 1.93
C ALA A 8 71.92 -21.57 1.89
N ALA A 9 71.46 -21.27 0.67
CA ALA A 9 70.09 -20.86 0.41
C ALA A 9 69.28 -22.15 0.18
N ALA A 10 68.41 -22.50 1.10
CA ALA A 10 67.41 -23.55 0.89
C ALA A 10 66.04 -22.89 0.74
N ALA A 11 65.65 -22.81 -0.52
CA ALA A 11 64.36 -22.49 -1.11
C ALA A 11 63.16 -22.39 -0.14
N LEU A 12 62.66 -21.16 0.02
CA LEU A 12 61.26 -20.91 0.34
C LEU A 12 60.45 -21.27 -0.92
N SER A 13 59.90 -22.47 -0.95
CA SER A 13 59.00 -22.90 -2.02
C SER A 13 57.73 -22.04 -2.00
N LEU A 14 57.69 -21.01 -2.85
CA LEU A 14 56.46 -20.35 -3.27
C LEU A 14 55.58 -21.40 -3.97
N LEU A 15 54.69 -22.04 -3.20
CA LEU A 15 53.54 -22.71 -3.76
C LEU A 15 52.68 -21.61 -4.38
N ALA A 16 52.81 -21.42 -5.68
CA ALA A 16 51.72 -20.89 -6.49
C ALA A 16 50.57 -21.88 -6.33
N ALA A 17 49.67 -21.61 -5.38
CA ALA A 17 48.39 -22.26 -5.35
C ALA A 17 47.72 -21.95 -6.69
N CYS A 18 47.59 -22.96 -7.55
CA CYS A 18 46.71 -22.87 -8.70
C CYS A 18 45.33 -22.50 -8.15
N ASP A 19 44.91 -21.28 -8.44
CA ASP A 19 43.63 -20.70 -8.06
C ASP A 19 42.52 -21.41 -8.86
N MET A 20 42.29 -22.69 -8.53
CA MET A 20 41.27 -23.51 -9.16
C MET A 20 39.92 -23.13 -8.55
N THR A 21 39.23 -22.21 -9.23
CA THR A 21 37.83 -21.89 -8.90
C THR A 21 36.95 -23.12 -9.11
N PRO A 22 36.15 -23.53 -8.12
CA PRO A 22 35.27 -24.68 -8.26
C PRO A 22 34.19 -24.42 -9.31
N SER A 23 33.63 -25.48 -9.90
CA SER A 23 32.53 -25.37 -10.87
C SER A 23 31.15 -25.27 -10.23
N TYR A 24 31.06 -25.52 -8.92
CA TYR A 24 29.84 -25.52 -8.12
C TYR A 24 30.17 -25.09 -6.69
N VAL A 25 29.26 -24.37 -6.05
CA VAL A 25 29.35 -23.94 -4.66
C VAL A 25 27.98 -23.98 -4.00
N GLU A 26 27.94 -24.28 -2.70
CA GLU A 26 26.80 -24.08 -1.81
C GLU A 26 27.03 -22.89 -0.88
N ASN A 27 26.02 -22.53 -0.06
CA ASN A 27 26.13 -21.41 0.87
C ASN A 27 27.31 -21.57 1.86
N VAL A 28 27.62 -22.80 2.27
CA VAL A 28 28.77 -23.08 3.14
C VAL A 28 30.10 -22.79 2.45
N ASP A 29 30.24 -23.16 1.17
CA ASP A 29 31.45 -22.88 0.38
C ASP A 29 31.61 -21.37 0.15
N ILE A 30 30.49 -20.66 -0.04
CA ILE A 30 30.45 -19.20 -0.15
C ILE A 30 30.94 -18.55 1.15
N ASP A 31 30.47 -19.03 2.31
CA ASP A 31 30.90 -18.50 3.62
C ASP A 31 32.39 -18.70 3.87
N ASP A 32 32.89 -19.92 3.62
CA ASP A 32 34.31 -20.25 3.78
C ASP A 32 35.18 -19.41 2.83
N ALA A 33 34.81 -19.31 1.56
CA ALA A 33 35.52 -18.51 0.57
C ALA A 33 35.50 -17.01 0.91
N TYR A 34 34.35 -16.49 1.34
CA TYR A 34 34.21 -15.09 1.76
C TYR A 34 35.11 -14.77 2.95
N ALA A 35 35.12 -15.64 3.97
CA ALA A 35 35.97 -15.49 5.15
C ALA A 35 37.48 -15.53 4.81
N MET A 36 37.85 -16.25 3.75
CA MET A 36 39.23 -16.34 3.26
C MET A 36 39.61 -15.27 2.21
N GLY A 37 38.69 -14.36 1.84
CA GLY A 37 38.93 -13.39 0.76
C GLY A 37 39.04 -14.01 -0.64
N GLN A 38 38.55 -15.23 -0.84
CA GLN A 38 38.57 -15.95 -2.11
C GLN A 38 37.35 -15.57 -2.97
N PHE A 39 37.23 -14.30 -3.33
CA PHE A 39 36.04 -13.76 -4.00
C PHE A 39 35.76 -14.38 -5.38
N LYS A 40 36.78 -14.92 -6.06
CA LYS A 40 36.59 -15.72 -7.28
C LYS A 40 35.68 -16.92 -7.06
N THR A 41 35.80 -17.59 -5.92
CA THR A 41 34.93 -18.71 -5.52
C THR A 41 33.54 -18.22 -5.18
N VAL A 42 33.40 -17.09 -4.48
CA VAL A 42 32.10 -16.45 -4.22
C VAL A 42 31.37 -16.09 -5.52
N CYS A 43 32.09 -15.58 -6.53
CA CYS A 43 31.56 -15.29 -7.86
C CYS A 43 31.06 -16.51 -8.64
N VAL A 44 31.38 -17.74 -8.23
CA VAL A 44 30.75 -18.95 -8.77
C VAL A 44 29.28 -19.01 -8.34
N GLY A 45 28.98 -18.55 -7.12
CA GLY A 45 27.63 -18.57 -6.55
C GLY A 45 26.60 -17.79 -7.37
N VAL A 46 26.96 -16.60 -7.88
CA VAL A 46 26.06 -15.80 -8.75
C VAL A 46 25.79 -16.42 -10.13
N LYS A 47 26.43 -17.55 -10.45
CA LYS A 47 26.22 -18.31 -11.70
C LYS A 47 25.50 -19.64 -11.46
N MET A 48 25.12 -19.93 -10.22
CA MET A 48 24.45 -21.18 -9.87
C MET A 48 23.01 -21.21 -10.38
N LYS A 49 22.52 -22.41 -10.70
CA LYS A 49 21.13 -22.59 -11.16
C LYS A 49 20.11 -22.32 -10.05
N ASP A 50 20.52 -22.45 -8.79
CA ASP A 50 19.69 -22.25 -7.63
C ASP A 50 19.60 -20.76 -7.26
N ASP A 51 18.39 -20.25 -7.18
CA ASP A 51 18.10 -18.84 -6.90
C ASP A 51 18.53 -18.43 -5.48
N GLU A 52 18.42 -19.33 -4.50
CA GLU A 52 18.86 -19.04 -3.13
C GLU A 52 20.37 -18.87 -3.06
N ILE A 53 21.12 -19.69 -3.80
CA ILE A 53 22.59 -19.59 -3.87
C ILE A 53 23.01 -18.31 -4.58
N ARG A 54 22.38 -17.95 -5.72
CA ARG A 54 22.70 -16.70 -6.42
C ARG A 54 22.44 -15.47 -5.55
N ARG A 55 21.29 -15.44 -4.88
CA ARG A 55 20.92 -14.38 -3.93
C ARG A 55 21.91 -14.27 -2.78
N TYR A 56 22.29 -15.40 -2.17
CA TYR A 56 23.23 -15.42 -1.05
C TYR A 56 24.61 -14.93 -1.45
N ALA A 57 25.10 -15.39 -2.61
CA ALA A 57 26.38 -14.94 -3.17
C ALA A 57 26.35 -13.42 -3.45
N ALA A 58 25.31 -12.91 -4.09
CA ALA A 58 25.15 -11.48 -4.36
C ALA A 58 25.11 -10.64 -3.07
N GLN A 59 24.43 -11.13 -2.02
CA GLN A 59 24.42 -10.50 -0.71
C GLN A 59 25.82 -10.39 -0.11
N LYS A 60 26.62 -11.46 -0.17
CA LYS A 60 28.01 -11.42 0.31
C LYS A 60 28.85 -10.45 -0.50
N LEU A 61 28.69 -10.44 -1.82
CA LEU A 61 29.46 -9.58 -2.71
C LEU A 61 29.12 -8.10 -2.58
N ALA A 62 27.91 -7.75 -2.10
CA ALA A 62 27.48 -6.36 -1.93
C ALA A 62 28.44 -5.54 -1.03
N ASP A 63 29.01 -6.19 0.00
CA ASP A 63 29.92 -5.57 0.98
C ASP A 63 31.41 -5.68 0.57
N VAL A 64 31.71 -6.24 -0.61
CA VAL A 64 33.08 -6.48 -1.08
C VAL A 64 33.57 -5.30 -1.93
N GLU A 65 34.65 -4.67 -1.50
CA GLU A 65 35.31 -3.58 -2.24
C GLU A 65 36.17 -4.06 -3.42
N ASP A 66 36.59 -5.34 -3.42
CA ASP A 66 37.38 -5.91 -4.51
C ASP A 66 36.61 -5.76 -5.85
N PRO A 67 37.23 -5.20 -6.92
CA PRO A 67 36.59 -5.01 -8.21
C PRO A 67 35.94 -6.26 -8.79
N ILE A 68 36.45 -7.45 -8.44
CA ILE A 68 35.92 -8.71 -8.94
C ILE A 68 34.45 -8.92 -8.56
N ALA A 69 34.03 -8.42 -7.39
CA ALA A 69 32.65 -8.52 -6.93
C ALA A 69 31.71 -7.79 -7.90
N ARG A 70 32.08 -6.55 -8.28
CA ARG A 70 31.36 -5.79 -9.29
C ARG A 70 31.37 -6.52 -10.62
N GLU A 71 32.53 -6.97 -11.09
CA GLU A 71 32.66 -7.64 -12.40
C GLU A 71 31.74 -8.84 -12.53
N CYS A 72 31.72 -9.73 -11.53
CA CYS A 72 30.92 -10.96 -11.63
C CYS A 72 29.43 -10.74 -11.37
N VAL A 73 29.05 -9.80 -10.50
CA VAL A 73 27.63 -9.39 -10.33
C VAL A 73 27.12 -8.75 -11.62
N CYS A 74 27.84 -7.78 -12.19
CA CYS A 74 27.42 -7.10 -13.42
C CYS A 74 27.33 -8.03 -14.63
N ALA A 75 28.21 -9.03 -14.71
CA ALA A 75 28.15 -10.04 -15.77
C ALA A 75 26.96 -11.01 -15.64
N ALA A 76 26.34 -11.12 -14.46
CA ALA A 76 25.29 -12.09 -14.18
C ALA A 76 23.91 -11.45 -13.96
N ILE A 77 23.83 -10.18 -13.53
CA ILE A 77 22.57 -9.53 -13.12
C ILE A 77 21.67 -9.15 -14.29
N TYR A 78 22.23 -8.91 -15.49
CA TYR A 78 21.45 -8.49 -16.65
C TYR A 78 22.05 -9.02 -17.96
N ASP A 79 21.24 -9.75 -18.71
CA ASP A 79 21.48 -10.14 -20.09
C ASP A 79 20.75 -9.16 -21.02
N ALA A 80 21.51 -8.23 -21.60
CA ALA A 80 20.99 -7.21 -22.49
C ALA A 80 20.48 -7.76 -23.82
N GLU A 81 21.05 -8.87 -24.31
CA GLU A 81 20.61 -9.49 -25.57
C GLU A 81 19.27 -10.19 -25.38
N ALA A 82 19.09 -10.90 -24.25
CA ALA A 82 17.83 -11.54 -23.89
C ALA A 82 16.80 -10.56 -23.29
N GLY A 83 17.21 -9.36 -22.89
CA GLY A 83 16.38 -8.44 -22.12
C GLY A 83 16.03 -8.95 -20.72
N LYS A 84 16.75 -9.97 -20.22
CA LYS A 84 16.43 -10.67 -18.98
C LYS A 84 17.36 -10.23 -17.85
N TRP A 85 16.79 -9.90 -16.71
CA TRP A 85 17.53 -9.62 -15.48
C TRP A 85 17.40 -10.80 -14.51
N ASP A 86 18.33 -10.90 -13.56
CA ASP A 86 18.35 -11.93 -12.54
C ASP A 86 17.81 -11.39 -11.22
N ASP A 87 16.61 -11.85 -10.85
CA ASP A 87 15.88 -11.40 -9.68
C ASP A 87 16.53 -11.84 -8.38
N ALA A 88 17.09 -13.04 -8.34
CA ALA A 88 17.82 -13.54 -7.18
C ALA A 88 19.03 -12.66 -6.87
N ILE A 89 19.83 -12.31 -7.89
CA ILE A 89 21.00 -11.44 -7.72
C ILE A 89 20.57 -10.05 -7.27
N LEU A 90 19.58 -9.43 -7.91
CA LEU A 90 19.13 -8.08 -7.53
C LEU A 90 18.53 -8.06 -6.11
N ASN A 91 17.79 -9.10 -5.72
CA ASN A 91 17.29 -9.27 -4.35
C ASN A 91 18.43 -9.45 -3.34
N GLY A 92 19.55 -10.06 -3.74
CA GLY A 92 20.76 -10.13 -2.91
C GLY A 92 21.39 -8.76 -2.65
N LEU A 93 21.20 -7.79 -3.56
CA LEU A 93 21.64 -6.40 -3.40
C LEU A 93 20.66 -5.52 -2.60
N LYS A 94 19.59 -6.10 -2.04
CA LYS A 94 18.63 -5.36 -1.21
C LYS A 94 19.33 -4.64 -0.06
N GLY A 95 19.07 -3.35 0.10
CA GLY A 95 19.72 -2.51 1.10
C GLY A 95 21.11 -1.99 0.73
N SER A 96 21.71 -2.43 -0.40
CA SER A 96 23.02 -1.96 -0.85
C SER A 96 22.98 -0.53 -1.40
N GLU A 97 24.00 0.26 -1.08
CA GLU A 97 24.22 1.64 -1.57
C GLU A 97 25.19 1.69 -2.77
N ARG A 98 25.55 0.53 -3.33
CA ARG A 98 26.54 0.39 -4.41
C ARG A 98 25.99 0.76 -5.78
N ASP A 99 26.12 2.04 -6.14
CA ASP A 99 25.76 2.55 -7.47
C ASP A 99 26.44 1.79 -8.61
N ASP A 100 27.71 1.43 -8.45
CA ASP A 100 28.50 0.75 -9.48
C ASP A 100 28.03 -0.66 -9.82
N MET A 101 27.35 -1.35 -8.87
CA MET A 101 26.70 -2.64 -9.07
C MET A 101 25.28 -2.48 -9.61
N VAL A 102 24.48 -1.63 -8.98
CA VAL A 102 23.07 -1.48 -9.38
C VAL A 102 22.93 -0.84 -10.77
N SER A 103 23.88 0.01 -11.17
CA SER A 103 23.95 0.58 -12.53
C SER A 103 23.98 -0.49 -13.63
N CYS A 104 24.43 -1.71 -13.33
CA CYS A 104 24.54 -2.78 -14.31
C CYS A 104 23.19 -3.35 -14.77
N VAL A 105 22.11 -3.16 -13.99
CA VAL A 105 20.76 -3.60 -14.37
C VAL A 105 19.85 -2.44 -14.81
N LEU A 106 20.23 -1.18 -14.60
CA LEU A 106 19.42 -0.03 -15.02
C LEU A 106 19.07 0.02 -16.52
N PRO A 107 19.92 -0.44 -17.46
CA PRO A 107 19.55 -0.51 -18.88
C PRO A 107 18.32 -1.40 -19.17
N ALA A 108 18.01 -2.34 -18.28
CA ALA A 108 16.81 -3.18 -18.39
C ALA A 108 15.51 -2.36 -18.33
N LEU A 109 15.52 -1.20 -17.65
CA LEU A 109 14.37 -0.28 -17.65
C LEU A 109 14.17 0.42 -19.00
N ASP A 110 15.22 0.55 -19.81
CA ASP A 110 15.13 1.17 -21.14
C ASP A 110 14.81 0.16 -22.24
N ASN A 111 15.11 -1.11 -22.01
CA ASN A 111 14.95 -2.16 -23.02
C ASN A 111 13.48 -2.61 -23.12
N PRO A 112 12.76 -2.34 -24.21
CA PRO A 112 11.34 -2.69 -24.34
C PRO A 112 11.09 -4.20 -24.33
N ALA A 113 12.11 -5.03 -24.55
CA ALA A 113 12.02 -6.48 -24.45
C ALA A 113 12.10 -7.00 -23.00
N THR A 114 12.44 -6.14 -22.03
CA THR A 114 12.49 -6.55 -20.62
C THR A 114 11.07 -6.80 -20.09
N GLU A 115 10.82 -8.06 -19.75
CA GLU A 115 9.61 -8.50 -19.06
C GLU A 115 9.61 -8.03 -17.60
N ASP A 116 8.41 -7.94 -17.01
CA ASP A 116 8.20 -7.65 -15.59
C ASP A 116 8.92 -6.38 -15.07
N ARG A 117 8.93 -5.31 -15.88
CA ARG A 117 9.52 -4.00 -15.51
C ARG A 117 9.02 -3.45 -14.17
N ILE A 118 7.77 -3.73 -13.81
CA ILE A 118 7.21 -3.33 -12.50
C ILE A 118 7.95 -4.06 -11.36
N GLU A 119 8.21 -5.36 -11.52
CA GLU A 119 8.96 -6.15 -10.52
C GLU A 119 10.41 -5.68 -10.43
N LEU A 120 11.05 -5.42 -11.58
CA LEU A 120 12.37 -4.80 -11.62
C LEU A 120 12.41 -3.47 -10.86
N LEU A 121 11.42 -2.59 -11.08
CA LEU A 121 11.31 -1.33 -10.33
C LEU A 121 11.16 -1.59 -8.83
N VAL A 122 10.36 -2.57 -8.40
CA VAL A 122 10.22 -2.93 -6.97
C VAL A 122 11.57 -3.33 -6.38
N ALA A 123 12.29 -4.21 -7.07
CA ALA A 123 13.57 -4.73 -6.62
C ALA A 123 14.64 -3.63 -6.56
N LEU A 124 14.68 -2.74 -7.57
CA LEU A 124 15.55 -1.56 -7.59
C LEU A 124 15.25 -0.61 -6.41
N ILE A 125 13.98 -0.27 -6.18
CA ILE A 125 13.56 0.60 -5.06
C ILE A 125 13.94 0.00 -3.69
N ALA A 126 14.00 -1.34 -3.59
CA ALA A 126 14.38 -2.03 -2.36
C ALA A 126 15.90 -2.01 -2.09
N THR A 127 16.72 -1.65 -3.08
CA THR A 127 18.11 -1.27 -2.84
C THR A 127 18.17 0.12 -2.18
N ARG A 128 19.36 0.63 -1.89
CA ARG A 128 19.58 1.99 -1.38
C ARG A 128 20.54 2.80 -2.26
N ALA A 129 20.79 2.34 -3.49
CA ALA A 129 21.74 2.95 -4.39
C ALA A 129 21.22 4.30 -4.92
N PRO A 130 21.90 5.44 -4.64
CA PRO A 130 21.46 6.77 -5.06
C PRO A 130 21.22 6.93 -6.57
N VAL A 131 21.96 6.19 -7.42
CA VAL A 131 21.83 6.24 -8.90
C VAL A 131 20.40 5.96 -9.38
N ILE A 132 19.60 5.26 -8.58
CA ILE A 132 18.25 4.87 -8.92
C ILE A 132 17.32 6.08 -8.96
N ASP A 133 17.52 7.08 -8.10
CA ASP A 133 16.57 8.18 -7.99
C ASP A 133 16.47 8.99 -9.29
N ASP A 134 17.60 9.26 -9.95
CA ASP A 134 17.62 9.96 -11.25
C ASP A 134 17.02 9.09 -12.36
N LYS A 135 17.27 7.77 -12.30
CA LYS A 135 16.68 6.82 -13.25
C LYS A 135 15.16 6.75 -13.10
N LEU A 136 14.65 6.69 -11.89
CA LEU A 136 13.22 6.69 -11.59
C LEU A 136 12.55 7.99 -12.01
N ALA A 137 13.20 9.14 -11.84
CA ALA A 137 12.67 10.43 -12.31
C ALA A 137 12.55 10.45 -13.85
N THR A 138 13.52 9.85 -14.54
CA THR A 138 13.49 9.68 -16.00
C THR A 138 12.33 8.78 -16.44
N VAL A 139 12.16 7.62 -15.79
CA VAL A 139 11.03 6.71 -16.06
C VAL A 139 9.69 7.40 -15.79
N ALA A 140 9.55 8.06 -14.64
CA ALA A 140 8.33 8.76 -14.23
C ALA A 140 7.88 9.82 -15.24
N THR A 141 8.81 10.51 -15.89
CA THR A 141 8.52 11.63 -16.82
C THR A 141 8.50 11.22 -18.30
N ASN A 142 8.83 9.97 -18.63
CA ASN A 142 8.81 9.50 -20.00
C ASN A 142 7.38 9.20 -20.47
N SER A 143 6.79 10.09 -21.26
CA SER A 143 5.40 9.95 -21.74
C SER A 143 5.17 8.79 -22.71
N THR A 144 6.24 8.17 -23.23
CA THR A 144 6.10 6.97 -24.09
C THR A 144 6.14 5.66 -23.30
N GLU A 145 6.40 5.73 -21.99
CA GLU A 145 6.43 4.59 -21.09
C GLU A 145 5.01 4.24 -20.61
N ASP A 146 4.79 2.97 -20.26
CA ASP A 146 3.53 2.49 -19.71
C ASP A 146 3.15 3.24 -18.42
N GLU A 147 1.86 3.59 -18.28
CA GLU A 147 1.40 4.44 -17.17
C GLU A 147 1.56 3.80 -15.79
N GLU A 148 1.47 2.47 -15.68
CA GLU A 148 1.68 1.74 -14.43
C GLU A 148 3.17 1.72 -14.06
N VAL A 149 4.05 1.54 -15.05
CA VAL A 149 5.51 1.64 -14.86
C VAL A 149 5.89 3.05 -14.37
N ARG A 150 5.32 4.09 -15.00
CA ARG A 150 5.52 5.49 -14.59
C ARG A 150 4.99 5.75 -13.18
N ALA A 151 3.77 5.32 -12.88
CA ALA A 151 3.14 5.52 -11.57
C ALA A 151 3.92 4.79 -10.45
N ARG A 152 4.49 3.62 -10.75
CA ARG A 152 5.38 2.90 -9.84
C ARG A 152 6.66 3.69 -9.57
N ALA A 153 7.28 4.25 -10.60
CA ALA A 153 8.47 5.10 -10.44
C ALA A 153 8.16 6.38 -9.63
N VAL A 154 7.01 7.02 -9.88
CA VAL A 154 6.52 8.16 -9.09
C VAL A 154 6.36 7.80 -7.61
N SER A 155 5.77 6.64 -7.32
CA SER A 155 5.49 6.19 -5.95
C SER A 155 6.76 5.98 -5.12
N ALA A 156 7.90 5.71 -5.76
CA ALA A 156 9.19 5.55 -5.08
C ALA A 156 9.64 6.81 -4.32
N PHE A 157 9.19 8.00 -4.76
CA PHE A 157 9.54 9.28 -4.16
C PHE A 157 8.65 9.66 -2.96
N SER A 158 7.67 8.82 -2.61
CA SER A 158 6.73 9.12 -1.52
C SER A 158 7.44 9.37 -0.19
N GLY A 159 7.26 10.58 0.34
CA GLY A 159 7.85 11.01 1.62
C GLY A 159 9.37 11.19 1.63
N LYS A 160 10.04 11.11 0.46
CA LYS A 160 11.51 11.20 0.33
C LYS A 160 11.99 12.18 -0.74
N ALA A 161 11.07 12.79 -1.49
CA ALA A 161 11.40 13.72 -2.57
C ALA A 161 12.18 14.95 -2.07
N ASP A 162 13.26 15.30 -2.79
CA ASP A 162 13.95 16.59 -2.66
C ASP A 162 13.22 17.67 -3.49
N GLY A 163 13.72 18.91 -3.45
CA GLY A 163 13.06 20.04 -4.13
C GLY A 163 12.80 19.81 -5.62
N ALA A 164 13.79 19.27 -6.35
CA ALA A 164 13.63 18.98 -7.78
C ALA A 164 12.57 17.89 -8.04
N ARG A 165 12.55 16.85 -7.21
CA ARG A 165 11.54 15.79 -7.30
C ARG A 165 10.16 16.28 -6.88
N ILE A 166 10.06 17.19 -5.90
CA ILE A 166 8.79 17.83 -5.53
C ILE A 166 8.22 18.63 -6.71
N ASP A 167 9.04 19.45 -7.38
CA ASP A 167 8.60 20.20 -8.57
C ASP A 167 8.12 19.29 -9.69
N MET A 168 8.82 18.17 -9.92
CA MET A 168 8.40 17.13 -10.85
C MET A 168 7.05 16.52 -10.46
N LEU A 169 6.87 16.14 -9.19
CA LEU A 169 5.62 15.55 -8.68
C LEU A 169 4.44 16.52 -8.82
N VAL A 170 4.63 17.81 -8.52
CA VAL A 170 3.59 18.85 -8.71
C VAL A 170 3.21 18.99 -10.18
N LYS A 171 4.20 18.97 -11.08
CA LYS A 171 3.96 19.01 -12.53
C LYS A 171 3.18 17.80 -13.02
N LEU A 172 3.57 16.60 -12.58
CA LEU A 172 2.87 15.36 -12.91
C LEU A 172 1.42 15.41 -12.41
N LEU A 173 1.20 15.78 -11.14
CA LEU A 173 -0.15 15.95 -10.58
C LEU A 173 -1.02 16.92 -11.38
N SER A 174 -0.44 17.99 -11.91
CA SER A 174 -1.23 19.06 -12.54
C SER A 174 -1.45 18.86 -14.04
N SER A 175 -0.62 18.08 -14.72
CA SER A 175 -0.57 18.07 -16.19
C SER A 175 -0.36 16.71 -16.85
N ASP A 176 -0.17 15.64 -16.09
CA ASP A 176 -0.04 14.32 -16.70
C ASP A 176 -1.36 13.84 -17.32
N SER A 177 -1.28 13.23 -18.50
CA SER A 177 -2.46 12.69 -19.18
C SER A 177 -3.06 11.49 -18.45
N SER A 178 -2.24 10.69 -17.76
CA SER A 178 -2.69 9.50 -17.05
C SER A 178 -3.19 9.85 -15.65
N GLU A 179 -4.43 9.48 -15.35
CA GLU A 179 -4.98 9.63 -14.00
C GLU A 179 -4.26 8.77 -12.95
N VAL A 180 -3.70 7.62 -13.36
CA VAL A 180 -2.93 6.73 -12.48
C VAL A 180 -1.63 7.42 -12.04
N VAL A 181 -0.94 8.07 -12.99
CA VAL A 181 0.27 8.86 -12.71
C VAL A 181 -0.05 10.09 -11.86
N ARG A 182 -1.14 10.82 -12.15
CA ARG A 182 -1.58 11.96 -11.33
C ARG A 182 -1.91 11.52 -9.89
N ALA A 183 -2.60 10.41 -9.70
CA ALA A 183 -2.95 9.88 -8.38
C ALA A 183 -1.71 9.42 -7.59
N ALA A 184 -0.75 8.78 -8.26
CA ALA A 184 0.54 8.43 -7.68
C ALA A 184 1.31 9.70 -7.25
N ALA A 185 1.30 10.75 -8.09
CA ALA A 185 1.97 12.00 -7.79
C ALA A 185 1.33 12.72 -6.58
N ALA A 186 -0.01 12.78 -6.51
CA ALA A 186 -0.72 13.28 -5.34
C ALA A 186 -0.29 12.54 -4.06
N SER A 187 -0.26 11.20 -4.11
CA SER A 187 0.12 10.36 -2.97
C SER A 187 1.58 10.52 -2.58
N ALA A 188 2.48 10.75 -3.54
CA ALA A 188 3.91 10.93 -3.29
C ALA A 188 4.23 12.26 -2.59
N LEU A 189 3.38 13.28 -2.75
CA LEU A 189 3.49 14.59 -2.08
C LEU A 189 3.06 14.58 -0.60
N VAL A 190 2.85 13.39 -0.02
CA VAL A 190 2.49 13.27 1.40
C VAL A 190 3.51 13.91 2.32
N GLY A 191 3.03 14.70 3.29
CA GLY A 191 3.86 15.34 4.32
C GLY A 191 4.53 16.64 3.87
N GLN A 192 4.43 17.01 2.59
CA GLN A 192 4.91 18.29 2.08
C GLN A 192 4.01 19.44 2.56
N LYS A 193 4.62 20.56 2.95
CA LYS A 193 3.93 21.70 3.56
C LYS A 193 4.15 23.02 2.84
N ASP A 194 4.94 23.05 1.79
CA ASP A 194 5.15 24.25 0.99
C ASP A 194 3.82 24.71 0.38
N ASP A 195 3.53 26.01 0.49
CA ASP A 195 2.22 26.58 0.10
C ASP A 195 1.85 26.26 -1.35
N ALA A 196 2.82 26.26 -2.26
CA ALA A 196 2.60 25.90 -3.67
C ALA A 196 2.21 24.43 -3.85
N VAL A 197 2.81 23.53 -3.06
CA VAL A 197 2.49 22.10 -3.07
C VAL A 197 1.11 21.88 -2.46
N VAL A 198 0.83 22.51 -1.33
CA VAL A 198 -0.49 22.47 -0.68
C VAL A 198 -1.58 22.96 -1.64
N ALA A 199 -1.35 24.08 -2.33
CA ALA A 199 -2.28 24.60 -3.32
C ALA A 199 -2.54 23.59 -4.44
N ALA A 200 -1.50 22.96 -5.00
CA ALA A 200 -1.64 21.96 -6.05
C ALA A 200 -2.46 20.73 -5.60
N ILE A 201 -2.20 20.22 -4.40
CA ILE A 201 -2.96 19.07 -3.86
C ILE A 201 -4.41 19.47 -3.56
N MET A 202 -4.65 20.68 -3.02
CA MET A 202 -6.00 21.19 -2.77
C MET A 202 -6.79 21.38 -4.07
N THR A 203 -6.16 21.88 -5.13
CA THR A 203 -6.77 21.95 -6.47
C THR A 203 -7.10 20.55 -6.98
N ALA A 204 -6.16 19.60 -6.93
CA ALA A 204 -6.41 18.23 -7.36
C ALA A 204 -7.55 17.56 -6.58
N ALA A 205 -7.64 17.78 -5.27
CA ALA A 205 -8.73 17.23 -4.44
C ALA A 205 -10.12 17.79 -4.81
N LYS A 206 -10.20 19.05 -5.27
CA LYS A 206 -11.47 19.72 -5.59
C LYS A 206 -11.88 19.56 -7.04
N GLU A 207 -10.91 19.55 -7.97
CA GLU A 207 -11.16 19.88 -9.37
C GLU A 207 -10.67 18.82 -10.37
N ASP A 208 -9.85 17.83 -9.96
CA ASP A 208 -9.41 16.80 -10.92
C ASP A 208 -10.61 16.04 -11.47
N ALA A 209 -10.60 15.80 -12.79
CA ALA A 209 -11.68 15.09 -13.47
C ALA A 209 -11.83 13.64 -12.96
N SER A 210 -10.72 13.02 -12.54
CA SER A 210 -10.69 11.65 -12.04
C SER A 210 -11.02 11.59 -10.55
N GLY A 211 -12.00 10.77 -10.19
CA GLY A 211 -12.30 10.48 -8.79
C GLY A 211 -11.14 9.82 -8.05
N GLN A 212 -10.33 9.01 -8.74
CA GLN A 212 -9.14 8.38 -8.18
C GLN A 212 -8.10 9.42 -7.74
N VAL A 213 -7.86 10.44 -8.57
CA VAL A 213 -6.93 11.54 -8.24
C VAL A 213 -7.48 12.38 -7.10
N ARG A 214 -8.77 12.75 -7.14
CA ARG A 214 -9.42 13.48 -6.05
C ARG A 214 -9.31 12.74 -4.71
N ALA A 215 -9.57 11.42 -4.71
CA ALA A 215 -9.48 10.58 -3.52
C ALA A 215 -8.03 10.50 -2.98
N ALA A 216 -7.04 10.30 -3.86
CA ALA A 216 -5.63 10.28 -3.48
C ALA A 216 -5.18 11.62 -2.86
N ALA A 217 -5.57 12.74 -3.46
CA ALA A 217 -5.29 14.07 -2.94
C ALA A 217 -5.98 14.30 -1.58
N MET A 218 -7.23 13.84 -1.39
CA MET A 218 -7.92 13.92 -0.10
C MET A 218 -7.22 13.14 1.03
N ASP A 219 -6.64 11.98 0.70
CA ASP A 219 -5.90 11.18 1.67
C ASP A 219 -4.62 11.90 2.18
N VAL A 220 -4.10 12.84 1.38
CA VAL A 220 -2.95 13.69 1.73
C VAL A 220 -3.38 14.97 2.46
N VAL A 221 -4.32 15.75 1.91
CA VAL A 221 -4.72 17.06 2.48
C VAL A 221 -5.28 16.95 3.89
N ARG A 222 -5.93 15.84 4.28
CA ARG A 222 -6.42 15.66 5.66
C ARG A 222 -5.33 15.81 6.73
N ARG A 223 -4.06 15.57 6.37
CA ARG A 223 -2.91 15.71 7.28
C ARG A 223 -2.52 17.16 7.51
N LEU A 224 -2.92 18.06 6.61
CA LEU A 224 -2.73 19.51 6.75
C LEU A 224 -3.69 20.07 7.80
N GLY A 225 -4.94 19.57 7.79
CA GLY A 225 -6.01 20.03 8.66
C GLY A 225 -6.41 21.49 8.41
N GLY A 226 -7.25 22.03 9.30
CA GLY A 226 -7.75 23.41 9.20
C GLY A 226 -9.13 23.50 8.57
N ALA A 227 -9.81 24.61 8.87
CA ALA A 227 -11.23 24.79 8.55
C ALA A 227 -11.56 24.66 7.06
N GLU A 228 -10.68 25.14 6.17
CA GLU A 228 -10.89 25.02 4.72
C GLU A 228 -10.84 23.56 4.25
N VAL A 229 -9.83 22.81 4.70
CA VAL A 229 -9.69 21.38 4.40
C VAL A 229 -10.88 20.60 4.95
N ASP A 230 -11.30 20.92 6.17
CA ASP A 230 -12.43 20.25 6.82
C ASP A 230 -13.76 20.54 6.11
N ALA A 231 -13.99 21.78 5.67
CA ALA A 231 -15.17 22.14 4.87
C ALA A 231 -15.19 21.41 3.51
N MET A 232 -14.03 21.33 2.84
CA MET A 232 -13.89 20.59 1.57
C MET A 232 -14.16 19.09 1.76
N LEU A 233 -13.58 18.46 2.77
CA LEU A 233 -13.82 17.03 3.08
C LEU A 233 -15.29 16.78 3.43
N CYS A 234 -15.92 17.69 4.19
CA CYS A 234 -17.34 17.58 4.50
C CYS A 234 -18.23 17.66 3.25
N ALA A 235 -17.94 18.57 2.32
CA ALA A 235 -18.66 18.66 1.05
C ALA A 235 -18.46 17.39 0.20
N ALA A 236 -17.21 16.96 0.03
CA ALA A 236 -16.88 15.76 -0.75
C ALA A 236 -17.56 14.49 -0.22
N MET A 237 -17.65 14.34 1.11
CA MET A 237 -18.32 13.22 1.76
C MET A 237 -19.79 13.08 1.37
N ILE A 238 -20.47 14.21 1.12
CA ILE A 238 -21.90 14.25 0.84
C ILE A 238 -22.16 14.25 -0.67
N ASP A 239 -21.44 15.09 -1.40
CA ASP A 239 -21.84 15.55 -2.73
C ASP A 239 -20.95 15.04 -3.88
N ASP A 240 -19.78 14.45 -3.60
CA ASP A 240 -18.90 13.98 -4.69
C ASP A 240 -19.55 12.79 -5.43
N PRO A 241 -19.59 12.81 -6.77
CA PRO A 241 -20.21 11.72 -7.54
C PRO A 241 -19.48 10.38 -7.38
N ASP A 242 -18.17 10.41 -7.08
CA ASP A 242 -17.35 9.21 -7.01
C ASP A 242 -17.35 8.58 -5.60
N PRO A 243 -17.71 7.30 -5.44
CA PRO A 243 -17.76 6.64 -4.14
C PRO A 243 -16.39 6.49 -3.47
N GLN A 244 -15.28 6.43 -4.23
CA GLN A 244 -13.93 6.41 -3.66
C GLN A 244 -13.62 7.74 -2.98
N VAL A 245 -14.03 8.86 -3.59
CA VAL A 245 -13.86 10.20 -3.02
C VAL A 245 -14.70 10.35 -1.76
N ARG A 246 -15.98 9.95 -1.81
CA ARG A 246 -16.84 9.96 -0.61
C ARG A 246 -16.24 9.12 0.51
N SER A 247 -15.71 7.93 0.20
CA SER A 247 -15.03 7.06 1.18
C SER A 247 -13.75 7.68 1.74
N ALA A 248 -12.92 8.30 0.91
CA ALA A 248 -11.70 8.99 1.37
C ALA A 248 -12.04 10.15 2.32
N ALA A 249 -13.06 10.94 1.98
CA ALA A 249 -13.56 12.03 2.81
C ALA A 249 -14.13 11.53 4.15
N VAL A 250 -14.90 10.44 4.17
CA VAL A 250 -15.34 9.77 5.41
C VAL A 250 -14.14 9.35 6.26
N ARG A 251 -13.18 8.62 5.67
CA ARG A 251 -11.97 8.14 6.38
C ARG A 251 -11.15 9.28 6.97
N ALA A 252 -11.16 10.46 6.33
CA ALA A 252 -10.41 11.61 6.80
C ALA A 252 -10.86 12.09 8.19
N PHE A 253 -12.11 11.85 8.57
CA PHE A 253 -12.65 12.23 9.88
C PHE A 253 -12.55 11.11 10.93
N LYS A 254 -11.87 10.00 10.63
CA LYS A 254 -11.61 8.94 11.61
C LYS A 254 -10.77 9.49 12.78
N GLY A 255 -11.28 9.32 13.99
CA GLY A 255 -10.65 9.81 15.21
C GLY A 255 -10.87 11.31 15.47
N ALA A 256 -11.71 11.98 14.67
CA ALA A 256 -12.06 13.37 14.89
C ALA A 256 -12.67 13.59 16.29
N LYS A 257 -12.28 14.69 16.92
CA LYS A 257 -12.82 15.15 18.21
C LYS A 257 -13.64 16.45 18.09
N ASP A 258 -13.49 17.10 16.95
CA ASP A 258 -14.12 18.38 16.64
C ASP A 258 -15.61 18.19 16.34
N GLU A 259 -16.45 19.05 16.92
CA GLU A 259 -17.91 18.96 16.81
C GLU A 259 -18.40 19.17 15.36
N ASP A 260 -17.74 20.02 14.57
CA ASP A 260 -18.14 20.29 13.18
C ASP A 260 -17.90 19.04 12.31
N LYS A 261 -16.78 18.34 12.54
CA LYS A 261 -16.48 17.06 11.85
C LYS A 261 -17.48 15.98 12.23
N VAL A 262 -17.84 15.90 13.52
CA VAL A 262 -18.87 14.96 14.00
C VAL A 262 -20.23 15.31 13.41
N ALA A 263 -20.57 16.59 13.28
CA ALA A 263 -21.80 17.05 12.63
C ALA A 263 -21.84 16.65 11.15
N CYS A 264 -20.72 16.73 10.42
CA CYS A 264 -20.61 16.23 9.05
C CYS A 264 -20.84 14.71 8.95
N LEU A 265 -20.21 13.92 9.83
CA LEU A 265 -20.45 12.48 9.91
C LEU A 265 -21.91 12.15 10.24
N ARG A 266 -22.53 12.95 11.13
CA ARG A 266 -23.96 12.82 11.46
C ARG A 266 -24.82 13.10 10.23
N LYS A 267 -24.59 14.20 9.53
CA LYS A 267 -25.30 14.52 8.28
C LYS A 267 -25.18 13.36 7.28
N LYS A 268 -23.97 12.81 7.11
CA LYS A 268 -23.74 11.66 6.22
C LYS A 268 -24.53 10.42 6.64
N ALA A 269 -24.59 10.09 7.94
CA ALA A 269 -25.32 8.94 8.46
C ALA A 269 -26.85 9.01 8.25
N PHE A 270 -27.40 10.20 8.06
CA PHE A 270 -28.82 10.42 7.77
C PHE A 270 -29.08 10.83 6.30
N THR A 271 -28.08 10.69 5.43
CA THR A 271 -28.22 10.89 3.98
C THR A 271 -28.18 9.54 3.30
N GLU A 272 -29.02 9.33 2.28
CA GLU A 272 -29.01 8.10 1.50
C GLU A 272 -27.67 7.97 0.75
N GLU A 273 -26.98 6.85 0.96
CA GLU A 273 -25.73 6.51 0.31
C GLU A 273 -25.95 5.22 -0.48
N PRO A 274 -25.96 5.27 -1.83
CA PRO A 274 -26.19 4.09 -2.65
C PRO A 274 -25.05 3.08 -2.60
N ASP A 275 -23.81 3.53 -2.41
CA ASP A 275 -22.63 2.67 -2.44
C ASP A 275 -22.40 1.95 -1.11
N GLY A 276 -22.34 0.62 -1.14
CA GLY A 276 -22.15 -0.20 0.05
C GLY A 276 -20.76 -0.08 0.68
N GLY A 277 -19.73 0.21 -0.12
CA GLY A 277 -18.37 0.47 0.37
C GLY A 277 -18.27 1.76 1.15
N VAL A 278 -18.95 2.82 0.69
CA VAL A 278 -19.04 4.10 1.41
C VAL A 278 -19.80 3.91 2.73
N ARG A 279 -20.93 3.18 2.72
CA ARG A 279 -21.67 2.89 3.97
C ARG A 279 -20.81 2.10 4.96
N GLY A 280 -20.08 1.07 4.51
CA GLY A 280 -19.15 0.32 5.36
C GLY A 280 -18.07 1.21 5.96
N THR A 281 -17.45 2.05 5.13
CA THR A 281 -16.45 3.04 5.56
C THR A 281 -17.00 4.01 6.60
N LEU A 282 -18.27 4.44 6.46
CA LEU A 282 -18.95 5.27 7.44
C LEU A 282 -19.13 4.55 8.77
N LEU A 283 -19.64 3.33 8.76
CA LEU A 283 -19.82 2.54 9.99
C LEU A 283 -18.48 2.33 10.72
N ASP A 284 -17.41 1.98 9.99
CA ASP A 284 -16.06 1.82 10.55
C ASP A 284 -15.51 3.13 11.13
N THR A 285 -15.79 4.25 10.47
CA THR A 285 -15.36 5.58 10.92
C THR A 285 -16.10 6.01 12.17
N LEU A 286 -17.42 5.84 12.23
CA LEU A 286 -18.22 6.13 13.41
C LEU A 286 -17.81 5.25 14.59
N LYS A 287 -17.64 3.93 14.36
CA LYS A 287 -17.13 2.96 15.36
C LYS A 287 -15.76 3.37 15.88
N GLY A 288 -14.84 3.76 14.99
CA GLY A 288 -13.47 4.17 15.35
C GLY A 288 -13.36 5.55 16.01
N THR A 289 -14.42 6.34 16.06
CA THR A 289 -14.37 7.75 16.48
C THR A 289 -15.17 7.98 17.76
N ARG A 290 -14.48 8.23 18.88
CA ARG A 290 -15.11 8.34 20.21
C ARG A 290 -16.22 9.41 20.29
N ALA A 291 -16.08 10.54 19.60
CA ALA A 291 -17.11 11.57 19.62
C ALA A 291 -18.31 11.27 18.70
N ALA A 292 -18.14 10.34 17.74
CA ALA A 292 -19.12 10.08 16.68
C ALA A 292 -19.88 8.76 16.85
N TYR A 293 -19.39 7.80 17.64
CA TYR A 293 -20.09 6.51 17.80
C TYR A 293 -21.55 6.61 18.27
N PRO A 294 -22.00 7.61 19.07
CA PRO A 294 -23.42 7.70 19.42
C PRO A 294 -24.34 7.84 18.20
N ILE A 295 -23.82 8.32 17.06
CA ILE A 295 -24.54 8.40 15.79
C ILE A 295 -24.96 7.00 15.30
N LEU A 296 -24.19 5.95 15.59
CA LEU A 296 -24.54 4.58 15.21
C LEU A 296 -25.91 4.20 15.77
N CYS A 297 -26.13 4.45 17.06
CA CYS A 297 -27.41 4.21 17.70
C CYS A 297 -28.54 5.06 17.08
N ASP A 298 -28.29 6.36 16.93
CA ASP A 298 -29.29 7.31 16.44
C ASP A 298 -29.74 6.99 15.00
N ALA A 299 -28.83 6.46 14.18
CA ALA A 299 -29.06 6.20 12.76
C ALA A 299 -29.71 4.83 12.47
N ILE A 300 -29.86 3.93 13.46
CA ILE A 300 -30.53 2.62 13.27
C ILE A 300 -31.89 2.78 12.57
N PRO A 301 -32.82 3.65 13.01
CA PRO A 301 -34.13 3.77 12.36
C PRO A 301 -34.03 4.20 10.89
N PHE A 302 -33.08 5.07 10.56
CA PHE A 302 -32.84 5.49 9.18
C PHE A 302 -32.34 4.32 8.33
N PHE A 303 -31.32 3.59 8.82
CA PHE A 303 -30.77 2.43 8.11
C PHE A 303 -31.82 1.34 7.87
N MET A 304 -32.70 1.09 8.84
CA MET A 304 -33.77 0.10 8.70
C MET A 304 -34.82 0.52 7.68
N LYS A 305 -35.14 1.82 7.63
CA LYS A 305 -36.12 2.34 6.67
C LYS A 305 -35.56 2.41 5.25
N THR A 306 -34.29 2.74 5.10
CA THR A 306 -33.67 3.06 3.80
C THR A 306 -33.04 1.83 3.14
N TYR A 307 -32.34 0.98 3.89
CA TYR A 307 -31.50 -0.07 3.30
C TYR A 307 -31.95 -1.50 3.61
N ILE A 308 -32.59 -1.74 4.77
CA ILE A 308 -33.04 -3.07 5.18
C ILE A 308 -34.54 -3.22 4.88
N THR A 309 -34.89 -3.30 3.61
CA THR A 309 -36.28 -3.39 3.14
C THR A 309 -36.75 -4.84 3.00
N ASP A 310 -36.05 -5.63 2.19
CA ASP A 310 -36.43 -7.00 1.82
C ASP A 310 -35.29 -7.99 2.04
N LYS A 311 -34.07 -7.47 2.19
CA LYS A 311 -32.83 -8.20 2.40
C LYS A 311 -32.25 -7.95 3.78
N THR A 312 -31.34 -8.84 4.19
CA THR A 312 -30.61 -8.74 5.45
C THR A 312 -29.27 -8.01 5.28
N PRO A 313 -28.63 -7.55 6.37
CA PRO A 313 -27.33 -6.87 6.27
C PRO A 313 -26.19 -7.68 5.67
N THR A 314 -26.26 -9.02 5.68
CA THR A 314 -25.29 -9.88 5.00
C THR A 314 -25.41 -9.81 3.47
N GLU A 315 -26.60 -9.45 2.96
CA GLU A 315 -26.90 -9.33 1.54
C GLU A 315 -26.79 -7.88 1.03
N VAL A 316 -26.81 -6.89 1.93
CA VAL A 316 -26.71 -5.46 1.61
C VAL A 316 -25.45 -4.88 2.26
N PRO A 317 -24.32 -4.78 1.54
CA PRO A 317 -23.06 -4.35 2.13
C PRO A 317 -23.14 -3.00 2.84
N GLY A 318 -22.41 -2.87 3.96
CA GLY A 318 -22.30 -1.63 4.72
C GLY A 318 -23.55 -1.24 5.52
N THR A 319 -24.44 -2.17 5.84
CA THR A 319 -25.70 -1.87 6.55
C THR A 319 -25.79 -2.46 7.96
N ASP A 320 -24.74 -3.16 8.42
CA ASP A 320 -24.71 -3.84 9.73
C ASP A 320 -24.45 -2.86 10.89
N ILE A 321 -25.31 -1.85 11.01
CA ILE A 321 -25.18 -0.73 11.95
C ILE A 321 -25.40 -1.15 13.41
N ALA A 322 -26.26 -2.15 13.67
CA ALA A 322 -26.48 -2.64 15.03
C ALA A 322 -25.26 -3.44 15.53
N ALA A 323 -24.62 -4.23 14.67
CA ALA A 323 -23.33 -4.85 14.99
C ALA A 323 -22.26 -3.80 15.28
N ALA A 324 -22.13 -2.79 14.41
CA ALA A 324 -21.17 -1.70 14.61
C ALA A 324 -21.39 -0.95 15.93
N GLN A 325 -22.65 -0.66 16.30
CA GLN A 325 -23.03 -0.09 17.59
C GLN A 325 -22.64 -1.01 18.74
N ASN A 326 -23.01 -2.29 18.67
CA ASN A 326 -22.75 -3.26 19.74
C ASN A 326 -21.26 -3.48 19.98
N ASP A 327 -20.48 -3.60 18.91
CA ASP A 327 -19.03 -3.75 18.99
C ASP A 327 -18.35 -2.53 19.64
N ARG A 328 -18.92 -1.34 19.48
CA ARG A 328 -18.34 -0.09 19.98
C ARG A 328 -18.78 0.24 21.39
N ASP A 329 -20.06 0.04 21.68
CA ASP A 329 -20.75 0.57 22.84
C ASP A 329 -21.75 -0.46 23.38
N TRP A 330 -21.21 -1.64 23.67
CA TRP A 330 -21.96 -2.78 24.22
C TRP A 330 -22.76 -2.39 25.47
N ASP A 331 -22.16 -1.63 26.40
CA ASP A 331 -22.79 -1.21 27.65
C ASP A 331 -24.13 -0.47 27.45
N ASN A 332 -24.26 0.30 26.37
CA ASN A 332 -25.49 1.03 26.04
C ASN A 332 -26.35 0.33 24.98
N SER A 333 -25.93 -0.83 24.47
CA SER A 333 -26.62 -1.51 23.35
C SER A 333 -28.03 -1.95 23.70
N TYR A 334 -28.26 -2.38 24.96
CA TYR A 334 -29.62 -2.67 25.45
C TYR A 334 -30.56 -1.46 25.28
N ALA A 335 -30.16 -0.30 25.83
CA ALA A 335 -30.97 0.90 25.78
C ALA A 335 -31.12 1.41 24.33
N CYS A 336 -30.05 1.32 23.55
CA CYS A 336 -30.03 1.69 22.15
C CYS A 336 -31.08 0.91 21.33
N PHE A 337 -30.99 -0.42 21.32
CA PHE A 337 -31.88 -1.27 20.54
C PHE A 337 -33.33 -1.21 21.06
N GLN A 338 -33.51 -1.12 22.38
CA GLN A 338 -34.84 -0.89 22.96
C GLN A 338 -35.47 0.41 22.44
N ASN A 339 -34.71 1.51 22.41
CA ASN A 339 -35.20 2.79 21.92
C ASN A 339 -35.46 2.75 20.41
N ALA A 340 -34.56 2.16 19.62
CA ALA A 340 -34.73 2.03 18.17
C ALA A 340 -36.04 1.29 17.85
N LEU A 341 -36.32 0.17 18.52
CA LEU A 341 -37.54 -0.63 18.32
C LEU A 341 -38.84 0.12 18.64
N ARG A 342 -38.81 1.22 19.41
CA ARG A 342 -40.02 2.05 19.63
C ARG A 342 -40.47 2.77 18.35
N SER A 343 -39.56 2.98 17.39
CA SER A 343 -39.83 3.65 16.11
C SER A 343 -40.12 2.68 14.95
N ARG A 344 -40.28 1.38 15.24
CA ARG A 344 -40.28 0.30 14.23
C ARG A 344 -41.51 0.21 13.32
N GLY A 345 -42.56 1.00 13.59
CA GLY A 345 -43.85 0.88 12.91
C GLY A 345 -43.80 1.09 11.39
N ALA A 346 -42.81 1.83 10.89
CA ALA A 346 -42.60 2.07 9.46
C ALA A 346 -41.52 1.18 8.83
N TRP A 347 -40.91 0.27 9.60
CA TRP A 347 -39.84 -0.59 9.10
C TRP A 347 -40.42 -1.82 8.42
N SER A 348 -39.68 -2.35 7.47
CA SER A 348 -39.96 -3.66 6.88
C SER A 348 -39.90 -4.78 7.92
N CYS A 349 -40.42 -5.96 7.57
CA CYS A 349 -40.25 -7.14 8.40
C CYS A 349 -38.77 -7.42 8.70
N ARG A 350 -37.89 -7.33 7.69
CA ARG A 350 -36.45 -7.60 7.83
C ARG A 350 -35.77 -6.62 8.76
N GLY A 351 -36.09 -5.33 8.67
CA GLY A 351 -35.55 -4.31 9.57
C GLY A 351 -35.98 -4.54 11.02
N GLN A 352 -37.25 -4.89 11.24
CA GLN A 352 -37.75 -5.25 12.57
C GLN A 352 -37.07 -6.49 13.12
N GLN A 353 -36.96 -7.54 12.30
CA GLN A 353 -36.34 -8.81 12.67
C GLN A 353 -34.87 -8.63 13.05
N TYR A 354 -34.10 -7.91 12.23
CA TYR A 354 -32.68 -7.67 12.47
C TYR A 354 -32.41 -6.99 13.81
N VAL A 355 -33.06 -5.85 14.09
CA VAL A 355 -32.86 -5.13 15.36
C VAL A 355 -33.44 -5.91 16.55
N ALA A 356 -34.56 -6.62 16.36
CA ALA A 356 -35.16 -7.44 17.41
C ALA A 356 -34.26 -8.62 17.82
N ASN A 357 -33.57 -9.25 16.86
CA ASN A 357 -32.56 -10.27 17.13
C ASN A 357 -31.41 -9.69 17.94
N TRP A 358 -30.82 -8.56 17.51
CA TRP A 358 -29.79 -7.87 18.29
C TRP A 358 -30.23 -7.49 19.70
N PHE A 359 -31.47 -7.01 19.87
CA PHE A 359 -32.00 -6.71 21.19
C PHE A 359 -32.09 -7.95 22.09
N ARG A 360 -32.41 -9.12 21.54
CA ARG A 360 -32.40 -10.39 22.30
C ARG A 360 -30.99 -10.83 22.68
N GLU A 361 -30.02 -10.68 21.78
CA GLU A 361 -28.61 -11.02 22.05
C GLU A 361 -28.05 -10.22 23.24
N VAL A 362 -28.46 -8.96 23.41
CA VAL A 362 -28.07 -8.13 24.57
C VAL A 362 -28.99 -8.31 25.79
N GLY A 363 -29.79 -9.39 25.84
CA GLY A 363 -30.64 -9.75 26.99
C GLY A 363 -32.03 -9.12 27.00
N GLY A 364 -32.41 -8.40 25.95
CA GLY A 364 -33.74 -7.84 25.76
C GLY A 364 -34.82 -8.89 25.51
N GLN A 365 -36.06 -8.54 25.84
CA GLN A 365 -37.24 -9.36 25.55
C GLN A 365 -38.14 -8.60 24.56
N THR A 366 -38.28 -9.12 23.35
CA THR A 366 -39.19 -8.61 22.32
C THR A 366 -39.65 -9.76 21.45
N TYR A 367 -40.84 -9.61 20.85
CA TYR A 367 -41.21 -10.41 19.69
C TYR A 367 -40.25 -10.13 18.53
N VAL A 368 -39.80 -11.21 17.89
CA VAL A 368 -39.05 -11.18 16.63
C VAL A 368 -39.99 -11.68 15.53
N PRO A 369 -40.33 -10.85 14.54
CA PRO A 369 -41.19 -11.31 13.45
C PRO A 369 -40.51 -12.39 12.61
N ARG A 370 -41.30 -13.37 12.14
CA ARG A 370 -40.91 -14.25 11.04
C ARG A 370 -41.19 -13.55 9.72
N CYS A 371 -40.19 -13.46 8.87
CA CYS A 371 -40.24 -12.76 7.59
C CYS A 371 -40.25 -13.74 6.44
N ALA A 372 -40.75 -13.28 5.28
CA ALA A 372 -40.79 -14.10 4.07
C ALA A 372 -39.38 -14.61 3.72
N GLY A 373 -39.24 -15.93 3.54
CA GLY A 373 -37.97 -16.61 3.28
C GLY A 373 -37.29 -17.19 4.53
N ASP A 374 -37.83 -17.00 5.74
CA ASP A 374 -37.36 -17.74 6.91
C ASP A 374 -37.83 -19.19 6.85
N GLU A 375 -37.01 -20.11 7.38
CA GLU A 375 -37.42 -21.50 7.57
C GLU A 375 -38.70 -21.56 8.43
N GLY A 376 -39.77 -22.16 7.90
CA GLY A 376 -41.08 -22.26 8.56
C GLY A 376 -41.95 -20.99 8.50
N ALA A 377 -41.61 -20.00 7.67
CA ALA A 377 -42.51 -18.87 7.38
C ALA A 377 -43.57 -19.27 6.34
N GLY A 378 -44.80 -19.57 6.79
CA GLY A 378 -45.94 -19.91 5.93
C GLY A 378 -46.58 -21.27 6.18
N GLU A 379 -46.06 -22.08 7.11
CA GLU A 379 -46.78 -23.26 7.59
C GLU A 379 -47.92 -22.81 8.51
N VAL A 380 -49.09 -22.58 7.91
CA VAL A 380 -50.34 -22.57 8.66
C VAL A 380 -50.60 -24.01 9.11
N ILE A 381 -50.27 -24.33 10.35
CA ILE A 381 -50.76 -25.53 11.00
C ILE A 381 -52.24 -25.26 11.27
N PHE A 382 -53.10 -25.69 10.35
CA PHE A 382 -54.51 -25.89 10.66
C PHE A 382 -54.59 -27.17 11.50
N GLU A 383 -54.85 -27.03 12.80
CA GLU A 383 -55.41 -28.13 13.61
C GLU A 383 -56.92 -28.27 13.35
#